data_AF-D3JBW4-F1
#
_entry.id   AF-D3JBW4-F1
#
_cell.length_a   1.000
_cell.length_b   1.000
_cell.length_c   1.000
_cell.angle_alpha   90.00
_cell.angle_beta   90.00
_cell.angle_gamma   90.00
#
_symmetry.space_group_name_H-M   'P 1'
#
loop_
_entity.id
_entity.type
_entity.pdbx_description
1 polymer ?
#
loop_
_entity_poly.entity_id
_entity_poly.type
_entity_poly.pdbx_seq_one_letter_code
_entity_poly.pdbx_strand_id
1 'polypeptide(L)'
;RLLSDMDAIPTDIRTAVRNNGGGHANHSFFWEIMAPNAGGEPTGEIKEAINEAFGDISSLKEEFKKAAAGRFGSGWAWLVMENGK
;
A
#
# COMPACT_ATOMS: atom_id res chain seq x y z
N ARG A 1 -1.35 -13.67 10.87
CA ARG A 1 -0.18 -13.35 10.01
C ARG A 1 0.84 -12.64 10.90
N LEU A 2 2.15 -12.90 10.80
CA LEU A 2 3.13 -12.32 11.73
C LEU A 2 3.08 -10.78 11.77
N LEU A 3 2.88 -10.14 10.62
CA LEU A 3 2.82 -8.68 10.51
C LEU A 3 1.46 -8.04 10.85
N SER A 4 0.42 -8.84 11.08
CA SER A 4 -0.95 -8.32 11.31
C SER A 4 -1.23 -7.97 12.77
N ASP A 5 -0.37 -8.39 13.70
CA ASP A 5 -0.48 -8.12 15.12
C ASP A 5 0.93 -8.00 15.73
N MET A 6 1.38 -6.76 15.93
CA MET A 6 2.72 -6.48 16.50
C MET A 6 2.78 -6.65 18.01
N ASP A 7 1.63 -6.62 18.69
CA ASP A 7 1.59 -6.74 20.14
C ASP A 7 1.74 -8.19 20.59
N ALA A 8 1.33 -9.13 19.74
CA ALA A 8 1.61 -10.55 19.91
C ALA A 8 3.11 -10.91 19.76
N ILE A 9 3.96 -10.03 19.23
CA ILE A 9 5.39 -10.30 19.03
C ILE A 9 6.19 -10.00 20.30
N PRO A 10 7.05 -10.93 20.77
CA PRO A 10 7.96 -10.69 21.88
C PRO A 10 8.78 -9.40 21.70
N THR A 11 8.83 -8.59 22.76
CA THR A 11 9.37 -7.23 22.71
C THR A 11 10.84 -7.18 22.28
N ASP A 12 11.62 -8.20 22.64
CA ASP A 12 13.05 -8.34 22.31
C ASP A 12 13.32 -8.48 20.80
N ILE A 13 12.38 -9.04 20.03
CA ILE A 13 12.52 -9.18 18.57
C ILE A 13 11.59 -8.28 17.75
N ARG A 14 10.63 -7.61 18.40
CA ARG A 14 9.56 -6.85 17.72
C ARG A 14 10.08 -5.83 16.71
N THR A 15 11.11 -5.07 17.07
CA THR A 15 11.73 -4.08 16.16
C THR A 15 12.37 -4.74 14.94
N ALA A 16 13.06 -5.87 15.14
CA ALA A 16 13.67 -6.61 14.05
C ALA A 16 12.62 -7.16 13.09
N VAL A 17 11.51 -7.70 13.61
CA VAL A 17 10.39 -8.17 12.80
C VAL A 17 9.69 -7.03 12.07
N ARG A 18 9.43 -5.90 12.74
CA ARG A 18 8.83 -4.72 12.10
C ARG A 18 9.68 -4.24 10.92
N ASN A 19 10.98 -4.06 11.11
CA ASN A 19 11.84 -3.46 10.09
C ASN A 19 12.13 -4.44 8.95
N ASN A 20 12.57 -5.67 9.26
CA ASN A 20 12.97 -6.63 8.23
C ASN A 20 11.78 -7.40 7.66
N GLY A 21 10.85 -7.82 8.52
CA GLY A 21 9.61 -8.46 8.09
C GLY A 21 8.73 -7.50 7.29
N GLY A 22 8.57 -6.25 7.77
CA GLY A 22 7.88 -5.20 7.02
C GLY A 22 8.58 -4.90 5.69
N GLY A 23 9.91 -4.78 5.69
CA GLY A 23 10.69 -4.63 4.47
C GLY A 23 10.45 -5.77 3.47
N HIS A 24 10.51 -7.02 3.92
CA HIS A 24 10.26 -8.19 3.09
C HIS A 24 8.84 -8.16 2.51
N ALA A 25 7.80 -7.99 3.34
CA ALA A 25 6.42 -7.96 2.88
C ALA A 25 6.14 -6.83 1.89
N ASN A 26 6.65 -5.62 2.16
CA ASN A 26 6.45 -4.46 1.29
C ASN A 26 7.08 -4.68 -0.09
N HIS A 27 8.32 -5.19 -0.15
CA HIS A 27 8.99 -5.42 -1.42
C HIS A 27 8.42 -6.62 -2.16
N SER A 28 8.07 -7.72 -1.48
CA SER A 28 7.39 -8.85 -2.10
C SER A 28 6.11 -8.41 -2.81
N PHE A 29 5.26 -7.63 -2.14
CA PHE A 29 4.07 -7.07 -2.76
C PHE A 29 4.40 -6.13 -3.92
N PHE A 30 5.36 -5.22 -3.73
CA PHE A 30 5.74 -4.23 -4.74
C PHE A 30 6.15 -4.87 -6.08
N TRP A 31 6.89 -5.97 -6.05
CA TRP A 31 7.29 -6.67 -7.27
C TRP A 31 6.13 -7.41 -7.94
N GLU A 32 5.16 -7.91 -7.17
CA GLU A 32 3.98 -8.60 -7.70
C GLU A 32 3.00 -7.65 -8.42
N ILE A 33 2.94 -6.38 -8.03
CA ILE A 33 2.03 -5.39 -8.61
C ILE A 33 2.63 -4.58 -9.77
N MET A 34 3.83 -4.94 -10.24
CA MET A 34 4.49 -4.28 -11.35
C MET A 34 4.68 -5.24 -12.52
N ALA A 35 4.51 -4.72 -13.73
CA ALA A 35 4.76 -5.48 -14.96
C ALA A 35 5.26 -4.56 -16.08
N PRO A 36 6.09 -5.08 -17.01
CA PRO A 36 6.51 -4.31 -18.17
C PRO A 36 5.30 -3.95 -19.03
N ASN A 37 5.25 -2.71 -19.53
CA ASN A 37 4.15 -2.18 -20.34
C ASN A 37 2.77 -2.23 -19.67
N ALA A 38 2.71 -2.32 -18.33
CA ALA A 38 1.47 -2.15 -17.57
C ALA A 38 1.08 -0.67 -17.45
N GLY A 39 -0.08 -0.42 -16.84
CA GLY A 39 -0.66 0.91 -16.70
C GLY A 39 -1.97 1.03 -17.46
N GLY A 40 -2.40 2.26 -17.71
CA GLY A 40 -3.73 2.56 -18.24
C GLY A 40 -4.77 2.74 -17.14
N GLU A 41 -6.03 2.53 -17.51
CA GLU A 41 -7.18 2.67 -16.62
C GLU A 41 -7.46 1.37 -15.85
N PRO A 42 -7.78 1.42 -14.55
CA PRO A 42 -8.25 0.24 -13.83
C PRO A 42 -9.54 -0.30 -14.46
N THR A 43 -9.81 -1.59 -14.26
CA THR A 43 -11.01 -2.27 -14.76
C THR A 43 -11.63 -3.14 -13.67
N GLY A 44 -12.90 -3.51 -13.83
CA GLY A 44 -13.61 -4.34 -12.86
C GLY A 44 -13.85 -3.66 -11.51
N GLU A 45 -13.99 -4.45 -10.46
CA GLU A 45 -14.38 -4.00 -9.10
C GLU A 45 -13.45 -2.91 -8.55
N ILE A 46 -12.14 -2.98 -8.84
CA ILE A 46 -11.20 -1.94 -8.38
C ILE A 46 -11.47 -0.58 -9.02
N LYS A 47 -11.93 -0.53 -10.28
CA LYS A 47 -12.33 0.74 -10.91
C LYS A 47 -13.56 1.32 -10.21
N GLU A 48 -14.53 0.48 -9.91
CA GLU A 48 -15.76 0.89 -9.23
C GLU A 48 -15.46 1.41 -7.83
N ALA A 49 -14.64 0.70 -7.05
CA ALA A 49 -14.20 1.13 -5.73
C ALA A 49 -13.41 2.45 -5.78
N ILE A 50 -12.51 2.63 -6.75
CA ILE A 50 -11.78 3.89 -6.95
C ILE A 50 -12.73 5.04 -7.26
N ASN A 51 -13.70 4.82 -8.14
CA ASN A 51 -14.68 5.85 -8.50
C ASN A 51 -15.60 6.18 -7.30
N GLU A 52 -15.97 5.20 -6.49
CA GLU A 52 -16.79 5.43 -5.29
C GLU A 52 -16.00 6.23 -4.22
N ALA A 53 -14.73 5.89 -3.99
CA ALA A 53 -13.94 6.49 -2.93
C ALA A 53 -13.30 7.84 -3.33
N PHE A 54 -12.88 7.98 -4.59
CA PHE A 54 -12.10 9.12 -5.08
C PHE A 54 -12.79 9.91 -6.21
N GLY A 55 -13.94 9.46 -6.69
CA GLY A 55 -14.65 10.04 -7.84
C GLY A 55 -14.14 9.49 -9.17
N ASP A 56 -12.83 9.56 -9.40
CA ASP A 56 -12.17 8.97 -10.56
C ASP A 56 -10.68 8.62 -10.30
N ILE A 57 -10.04 7.97 -11.28
CA ILE A 57 -8.63 7.60 -11.22
C ILE A 57 -7.68 8.80 -11.18
N SER A 58 -8.09 9.96 -11.71
CA SER A 58 -7.25 11.16 -11.78
C SER A 58 -7.14 11.77 -10.38
N SER A 59 -8.26 11.87 -9.67
CA SER A 59 -8.34 12.26 -8.27
C SER A 59 -7.56 11.29 -7.38
N LEU A 60 -7.67 9.97 -7.59
CA LEU A 60 -6.81 9.02 -6.90
C LEU A 60 -5.32 9.28 -7.17
N LYS A 61 -4.92 9.47 -8.44
CA LYS A 61 -3.52 9.74 -8.80
C LYS A 61 -3.01 11.02 -8.15
N GLU A 62 -3.84 12.05 -8.02
CA GLU A 62 -3.48 13.29 -7.33
C GLU A 62 -3.21 13.05 -5.84
N GLU A 63 -4.15 12.45 -5.12
CA GLU A 63 -4.01 12.17 -3.69
C GLU A 63 -2.86 11.19 -3.42
N PHE A 64 -2.70 10.15 -4.24
CA PHE A 64 -1.61 9.19 -4.11
C PHE A 64 -0.24 9.86 -4.34
N LYS A 65 -0.11 10.71 -5.37
CA LYS A 65 1.12 11.49 -5.62
C LYS A 65 1.43 12.44 -4.47
N LYS A 66 0.42 13.10 -3.93
CA LYS A 66 0.56 14.00 -2.77
C LYS A 66 1.03 13.24 -1.54
N ALA A 67 0.45 12.08 -1.24
CA ALA A 67 0.89 11.22 -0.14
C ALA A 67 2.33 10.72 -0.33
N ALA A 68 2.68 10.27 -1.54
CA ALA A 68 4.02 9.80 -1.86
C ALA A 68 5.07 10.92 -1.79
N ALA A 69 4.79 12.09 -2.36
CA ALA A 69 5.70 13.23 -2.34
C ALA A 69 5.79 13.89 -0.95
N GLY A 70 4.70 13.87 -0.19
CA GLY A 70 4.64 14.42 1.17
C GLY A 70 5.34 13.56 2.23
N ARG A 71 5.70 12.31 1.92
CA ARG A 71 6.49 11.47 2.82
C ARG A 71 7.93 12.01 2.88
N PHE A 72 8.25 12.70 3.98
CA PHE A 72 9.63 13.08 4.27
C PHE A 72 10.44 11.89 4.80
N GLY A 73 11.63 11.68 4.23
CA GLY A 73 12.48 10.51 4.54
C GLY A 73 11.97 9.21 3.89
N SER A 74 12.53 8.07 4.32
CA SER A 74 12.15 6.76 3.77
C SER A 74 10.73 6.35 4.18
N GLY A 75 9.96 5.81 3.25
CA GLY A 75 8.62 5.31 3.52
C GLY A 75 7.92 4.80 2.26
N TRP A 76 6.61 4.55 2.41
CA TRP A 76 5.73 4.03 1.37
C TRP A 76 4.44 4.87 1.29
N ALA A 77 3.86 4.93 0.09
CA ALA A 77 2.48 5.35 -0.12
C ALA A 77 1.66 4.11 -0.49
N TRP A 78 0.45 4.01 0.06
CA TRP A 78 -0.41 2.86 -0.09
C TRP A 78 -1.82 3.29 -0.49
N LEU A 79 -2.43 2.51 -1.38
CA LEU A 79 -3.87 2.46 -1.54
C LEU A 79 -4.34 1.23 -0.76
N VAL A 80 -5.24 1.42 0.19
CA VAL A 80 -5.73 0.37 1.08
C VAL A 80 -7.25 0.36 1.07
N MET A 81 -7.83 -0.81 1.31
CA MET A 81 -9.25 -0.95 1.60
C MET A 81 -9.40 -1.06 3.13
N GLU A 82 -10.14 -0.13 3.71
CA GLU A 82 -10.45 -0.03 5.12
C GLU A 82 -11.97 -0.09 5.30
N ASN A 83 -12.47 -1.10 6.01
CA ASN A 83 -13.90 -1.31 6.26
C ASN A 83 -14.76 -1.34 4.97
N GLY A 84 -14.20 -1.86 3.88
CA GLY A 84 -14.87 -1.97 2.58
C GLY A 84 -14.78 -0.72 1.70
N LYS A 85 -13.93 0.26 2.06
CA LYS A 85 -13.68 1.47 1.26
C LYS A 85 -12.20 1.81 1.13
#